data_AF-A0A1Z3NAC9-F1
#
_entry.id   AF-A0A1Z3NAC9-F1
#
_cell.length_a   1.000
_cell.length_b   1.000
_cell.length_c   1.000
_cell.angle_alpha   90.00
_cell.angle_beta   90.00
_cell.angle_gamma   90.00
#
_symmetry.space_group_name_H-M   'P 1'
#
loop_
_entity.id
_entity.type
_entity.pdbx_description
1 polymer ?
#
loop_
_entity_poly.entity_id
_entity_poly.type
_entity_poly.pdbx_seq_one_letter_code
_entity_poly.pdbx_strand_id
1 'polypeptide(L)'
;MATWEEYKKTMVVEPLIFEEARNGNCEALKQYLDFGGGLEIRNFKGHTLLMLAAYNNQEDAAEFLIERGADVNSTDDMGNSVLMGVCFKGHTRLAELLLSNGARLEDKNPHGMTALDLARVFGRKEVVSLLSDRPASWTDPMEVACRLISRKLSRPTPEA
;
A
#
# COMPACT_ATOMS: atom_id res chain seq x y z
N MET A 1 -26.95 20.91 -0.36
CA MET A 1 -25.89 19.90 -0.56
C MET A 1 -24.65 20.47 0.08
N ALA A 2 -24.21 19.93 1.22
CA ALA A 2 -23.03 20.46 1.91
C ALA A 2 -21.81 20.27 1.02
N THR A 3 -21.04 21.33 0.83
CA THR A 3 -19.79 21.27 0.07
C THR A 3 -18.76 20.45 0.84
N TRP A 4 -17.84 19.79 0.15
CA TRP A 4 -16.71 19.07 0.77
C TRP A 4 -15.96 19.95 1.80
N GLU A 5 -15.94 21.26 1.60
CA GLU A 5 -15.38 22.26 2.53
C GLU A 5 -16.18 22.46 3.83
N GLU A 6 -17.50 22.31 3.80
CA GLU A 6 -18.33 22.30 5.01
C GLU A 6 -18.20 20.97 5.77
N TYR A 7 -17.99 19.87 5.02
CA TYR A 7 -17.79 18.53 5.56
C TYR A 7 -16.43 18.40 6.29
N LYS A 8 -15.35 18.98 5.74
CA LYS A 8 -14.03 19.12 6.39
C LYS A 8 -14.07 19.90 7.70
N LYS A 9 -14.92 20.93 7.79
CA LYS A 9 -14.99 21.82 8.97
C LYS A 9 -15.73 21.21 10.16
N THR A 10 -16.65 20.29 9.91
CA THR A 10 -17.54 19.74 10.94
C THR A 10 -17.11 18.37 11.45
N MET A 11 -16.33 17.63 10.66
CA MET A 11 -15.93 16.28 11.01
C MET A 11 -14.42 16.15 10.94
N VAL A 12 -13.85 15.44 11.91
CA VAL A 12 -12.42 15.11 11.97
C VAL A 12 -12.17 13.98 10.95
N VAL A 13 -12.42 14.26 9.65
CA VAL A 13 -12.52 13.25 8.58
C VAL A 13 -11.18 12.58 8.31
N GLU A 14 -10.08 13.36 8.35
CA GLU A 14 -8.74 12.83 8.10
C GLU A 14 -8.31 11.81 9.17
N PRO A 15 -8.48 12.06 10.48
CA PRO A 15 -8.26 11.02 11.49
C PRO A 15 -9.18 9.80 11.37
N LEU A 16 -10.44 9.97 10.96
CA LEU A 16 -11.39 8.87 10.84
C LEU A 16 -11.04 7.95 9.64
N ILE A 17 -10.65 8.51 8.49
CA ILE A 17 -10.35 7.69 7.31
C ILE A 17 -9.13 6.78 7.52
N PHE A 18 -8.18 7.19 8.38
CA PHE A 18 -7.08 6.32 8.81
C PHE A 18 -7.55 5.10 9.60
N GLU A 19 -8.62 5.24 10.39
CA GLU A 19 -9.24 4.11 11.09
C GLU A 19 -9.98 3.19 10.11
N GLU A 20 -10.71 3.77 9.17
CA GLU A 20 -11.41 3.01 8.13
C GLU A 20 -10.43 2.22 7.25
N ALA A 21 -9.27 2.81 6.89
CA ALA A 21 -8.19 2.11 6.20
C ALA A 21 -7.63 0.94 7.02
N ARG A 22 -7.45 1.15 8.33
CA ARG A 22 -6.98 0.11 9.26
C ARG A 22 -7.96 -1.06 9.37
N ASN A 23 -9.26 -0.76 9.35
CA ASN A 23 -10.33 -1.73 9.46
C ASN A 23 -10.72 -2.36 8.10
N GLY A 24 -10.17 -1.85 6.99
CA GLY A 24 -10.42 -2.38 5.65
C GLY A 24 -11.76 -1.94 5.05
N ASN A 25 -12.36 -0.85 5.53
CA ASN A 25 -13.64 -0.36 5.05
C ASN A 25 -13.50 0.31 3.67
N CYS A 26 -13.59 -0.51 2.62
CA CYS A 26 -13.46 -0.09 1.23
C CYS A 26 -14.52 0.93 0.82
N GLU A 27 -15.74 0.86 1.37
CA GLU A 27 -16.82 1.79 1.02
C GLU A 27 -16.51 3.20 1.53
N ALA A 28 -16.02 3.31 2.78
CA ALA A 28 -15.60 4.60 3.33
C ALA A 28 -14.39 5.17 2.56
N LEU A 29 -13.41 4.34 2.21
CA LEU A 29 -12.27 4.73 1.38
C LEU A 29 -12.71 5.21 0.00
N LYS A 30 -13.66 4.52 -0.62
CA LYS A 30 -14.21 4.89 -1.91
C LYS A 30 -14.92 6.25 -1.85
N GLN A 31 -15.83 6.43 -0.89
CA GLN A 31 -16.53 7.70 -0.71
C GLN A 31 -15.56 8.85 -0.47
N TYR A 32 -14.55 8.65 0.40
CA TYR A 32 -13.52 9.66 0.66
C TYR A 32 -12.79 10.10 -0.61
N LEU A 33 -12.38 9.14 -1.46
CA LEU A 33 -11.72 9.46 -2.72
C LEU A 33 -12.67 10.10 -3.75
N ASP A 34 -13.92 9.65 -3.82
CA ASP A 34 -14.93 10.18 -4.73
C ASP A 34 -15.28 11.65 -4.38
N PHE A 35 -15.14 12.05 -3.11
CA PHE A 35 -15.26 13.46 -2.66
C PHE A 35 -13.97 14.29 -2.83
N GLY A 36 -12.93 13.76 -3.47
CA GLY A 36 -11.67 14.47 -3.71
C GLY A 36 -10.69 14.39 -2.54
N GLY A 37 -10.80 13.36 -1.71
CA GLY A 37 -9.79 13.01 -0.72
C GLY A 37 -8.45 12.61 -1.35
N GLY A 38 -7.36 12.82 -0.61
CA GLY A 38 -6.00 12.50 -1.09
C GLY A 38 -5.57 11.08 -0.73
N LEU A 39 -4.90 10.37 -1.65
CA LEU A 39 -4.35 9.03 -1.39
C LEU A 39 -3.11 9.06 -0.48
N GLU A 40 -2.29 10.11 -0.61
CA GLU A 40 -1.00 10.25 0.08
C GLU A 40 -1.10 11.10 1.36
N ILE A 41 -2.31 11.23 1.93
CA ILE A 41 -2.45 11.83 3.26
C ILE A 41 -1.72 10.98 4.31
N ARG A 42 -1.21 11.64 5.35
CA ARG A 42 -0.40 10.98 6.39
C ARG A 42 -0.94 11.28 7.77
N ASN A 43 -0.95 10.25 8.62
CA ASN A 43 -1.24 10.44 10.03
C ASN A 43 0.01 10.93 10.79
N PHE A 44 -0.10 11.11 12.11
CA PHE A 44 1.00 11.59 12.97
C PHE A 44 2.20 10.65 13.10
N LYS A 45 2.14 9.45 12.51
CA LYS A 45 3.27 8.48 12.40
C LYS A 45 3.81 8.40 10.97
N GLY A 46 3.36 9.28 10.09
CA GLY A 46 3.72 9.27 8.67
C GLY A 46 3.03 8.18 7.86
N HIS A 47 2.09 7.42 8.43
CA HIS A 47 1.44 6.32 7.71
C HIS A 47 0.40 6.85 6.70
N THR A 48 0.47 6.34 5.48
CA THR A 48 -0.56 6.55 4.45
C THR A 48 -1.74 5.59 4.64
N LEU A 49 -2.82 5.80 3.90
CA LEU A 49 -3.97 4.87 3.87
C LEU A 49 -3.52 3.45 3.48
N LEU A 50 -2.66 3.35 2.46
CA LEU A 50 -2.13 2.06 2.00
C LEU A 50 -1.32 1.35 3.09
N MET A 51 -0.45 2.07 3.82
CA MET A 51 0.30 1.49 4.92
C MET A 51 -0.62 0.94 6.01
N LEU A 52 -1.67 1.67 6.37
CA LEU A 52 -2.59 1.24 7.43
C LEU A 52 -3.38 0.00 7.01
N ALA A 53 -3.89 -0.06 5.78
CA ALA A 53 -4.53 -1.26 5.25
C ALA A 53 -3.54 -2.43 5.22
N ALA A 54 -2.34 -2.22 4.69
CA ALA A 54 -1.35 -3.27 4.52
C ALA A 54 -0.80 -3.81 5.86
N TYR A 55 -0.55 -2.94 6.84
CA TYR A 55 -0.02 -3.33 8.16
C TYR A 55 -1.05 -4.07 9.01
N ASN A 56 -2.34 -3.97 8.68
CA ASN A 56 -3.44 -4.67 9.35
C ASN A 56 -4.05 -5.80 8.50
N ASN A 57 -3.35 -6.23 7.46
CA ASN A 57 -3.73 -7.33 6.58
C ASN A 57 -5.08 -7.15 5.86
N GLN A 58 -5.43 -5.91 5.54
CA GLN A 58 -6.65 -5.59 4.80
C GLN A 58 -6.38 -5.66 3.29
N GLU A 59 -6.40 -6.88 2.75
CA GLU A 59 -6.00 -7.17 1.36
C GLU A 59 -6.85 -6.41 0.34
N ASP A 60 -8.19 -6.48 0.48
CA ASP A 60 -9.12 -5.81 -0.44
C ASP A 60 -8.94 -4.28 -0.44
N ALA A 61 -8.76 -3.70 0.75
CA ALA A 61 -8.55 -2.26 0.89
C ALA A 61 -7.19 -1.83 0.32
N ALA A 62 -6.14 -2.61 0.53
CA ALA A 62 -4.84 -2.35 -0.04
C ALA A 62 -4.86 -2.46 -1.58
N GLU A 63 -5.49 -3.51 -2.13
CA GLU A 63 -5.66 -3.66 -3.58
C GLU A 63 -6.45 -2.48 -4.17
N PHE A 64 -7.57 -2.12 -3.55
CA PHE A 64 -8.35 -0.95 -3.95
C PHE A 64 -7.52 0.34 -3.98
N LEU A 65 -6.75 0.62 -2.92
CA LEU A 65 -5.92 1.82 -2.84
C LEU A 65 -4.81 1.83 -3.91
N ILE A 66 -4.17 0.69 -4.16
CA ILE A 66 -3.16 0.54 -5.21
C ILE A 66 -3.78 0.79 -6.60
N GLU A 67 -4.98 0.26 -6.84
CA GLU A 67 -5.70 0.49 -8.09
C GLU A 67 -6.08 1.95 -8.32
N ARG A 68 -6.35 2.68 -7.24
CA ARG A 68 -6.58 4.13 -7.26
C ARG A 68 -5.30 4.93 -7.45
N GLY A 69 -4.14 4.28 -7.43
CA GLY A 69 -2.83 4.90 -7.70
C GLY A 69 -2.07 5.32 -6.45
N ALA A 70 -2.36 4.72 -5.29
CA ALA A 70 -1.53 4.93 -4.10
C ALA A 70 -0.07 4.52 -4.36
N ASP A 71 0.87 5.29 -3.83
CA ASP A 71 2.29 5.00 -3.96
C ASP A 71 2.69 3.79 -3.10
N VAL A 72 3.00 2.67 -3.77
CA VAL A 72 3.46 1.42 -3.13
C VAL A 72 4.83 1.55 -2.48
N ASN A 73 5.60 2.59 -2.84
CA ASN A 73 6.94 2.85 -2.31
C ASN A 73 6.97 3.97 -1.26
N SER A 74 5.80 4.48 -0.84
CA SER A 74 5.70 5.44 0.25
C SER A 74 6.41 4.92 1.51
N THR A 75 7.08 5.81 2.25
CA THR A 75 7.80 5.51 3.50
C THR A 75 7.15 6.18 4.70
N ASP A 76 7.14 5.54 5.87
CA ASP A 76 6.70 6.16 7.13
C ASP A 76 7.77 7.11 7.72
N ASP A 77 7.50 7.72 8.88
CA ASP A 77 8.44 8.63 9.56
C ASP A 77 9.71 7.92 10.06
N MET A 78 9.70 6.59 10.15
CA MET A 78 10.87 5.78 10.46
C MET A 78 11.64 5.38 9.18
N GLY A 79 11.18 5.82 8.01
CA GLY A 79 11.76 5.50 6.71
C GLY A 79 11.52 4.05 6.27
N ASN A 80 10.55 3.35 6.86
CA ASN A 80 10.16 2.02 6.38
C ASN A 80 9.15 2.16 5.23
N SER A 81 9.40 1.46 4.12
CA SER A 81 8.43 1.37 3.02
C SER A 81 7.21 0.53 3.40
N VAL A 82 6.13 0.64 2.61
CA VAL A 82 4.95 -0.22 2.75
C VAL A 82 5.34 -1.70 2.77
N LEU A 83 6.22 -2.12 1.87
CA LEU A 83 6.72 -3.49 1.79
C LEU A 83 7.47 -3.91 3.06
N MET A 84 8.33 -3.03 3.60
CA MET A 84 9.06 -3.33 4.84
C MET A 84 8.13 -3.62 6.01
N GLY A 85 7.08 -2.82 6.21
CA GLY A 85 6.15 -3.05 7.30
C GLY A 85 5.28 -4.30 7.11
N VAL A 86 4.87 -4.61 5.87
CA VAL A 86 4.19 -5.88 5.52
C VAL A 86 5.08 -7.09 5.79
N CYS A 87 6.37 -7.02 5.41
CA CYS A 87 7.35 -8.07 5.64
C CYS A 87 7.67 -8.25 7.13
N PHE A 88 7.74 -7.16 7.90
CA PHE A 88 7.88 -7.18 9.35
C PHE A 88 6.68 -7.90 10.02
N LYS A 89 5.45 -7.63 9.56
CA LYS A 89 4.23 -8.26 10.05
C LYS A 89 4.09 -9.72 9.61
N GLY A 90 4.64 -10.08 8.46
CA GLY A 90 4.57 -11.43 7.90
C GLY A 90 3.39 -11.65 6.96
N HIS A 91 2.85 -10.59 6.34
CA HIS A 91 1.69 -10.70 5.45
C HIS A 91 2.14 -11.11 4.03
N THR A 92 2.28 -12.42 3.80
CA THR A 92 2.83 -12.99 2.55
C THR A 92 2.06 -12.54 1.31
N ARG A 93 0.72 -12.58 1.35
CA ARG A 93 -0.13 -12.22 0.20
C ARG A 93 -0.04 -10.75 -0.17
N LEU A 94 0.02 -9.86 0.82
CA LEU A 94 0.24 -8.43 0.59
C LEU A 94 1.64 -8.12 0.07
N ALA A 95 2.65 -8.86 0.51
CA ALA A 95 4.00 -8.73 -0.04
C ALA A 95 4.00 -9.06 -1.55
N GLU A 96 3.32 -10.12 -1.97
CA GLU A 96 3.13 -10.44 -3.40
C GLU A 96 2.42 -9.33 -4.17
N LEU A 97 1.33 -8.79 -3.60
CA LEU A 97 0.55 -7.74 -4.23
C LEU A 97 1.39 -6.48 -4.43
N LEU A 98 2.11 -6.04 -3.41
CA LEU A 98 2.98 -4.86 -3.46
C LEU A 98 4.10 -5.05 -4.48
N LEU A 99 4.78 -6.20 -4.47
CA LEU A 99 5.82 -6.51 -5.45
C LEU A 99 5.27 -6.52 -6.88
N SER A 100 4.08 -7.09 -7.08
CA SER A 100 3.42 -7.13 -8.39
C SER A 100 3.03 -5.74 -8.91
N ASN A 101 2.98 -4.74 -8.03
CA ASN A 101 2.71 -3.35 -8.35
C ASN A 101 3.96 -2.46 -8.28
N GLY A 102 5.17 -3.05 -8.26
CA GLY A 102 6.43 -2.30 -8.37
C GLY A 102 7.00 -1.80 -7.05
N ALA A 103 6.67 -2.46 -5.92
CA ALA A 103 7.37 -2.21 -4.67
C ALA A 103 8.86 -2.57 -4.77
N ARG A 104 9.72 -1.69 -4.28
CA ARG A 104 11.18 -1.84 -4.31
C ARG A 104 11.66 -2.77 -3.20
N LEU A 105 12.30 -3.86 -3.58
CA LEU A 105 12.84 -4.87 -2.66
C LEU A 105 14.14 -4.40 -1.98
N GLU A 106 14.99 -3.70 -2.73
CA GLU A 106 16.37 -3.34 -2.35
C GLU A 106 16.47 -2.02 -1.59
N ASP A 107 15.37 -1.28 -1.47
CA ASP A 107 15.35 -0.04 -0.70
C ASP A 107 15.71 -0.34 0.77
N LYS A 108 16.45 0.57 1.37
CA LYS A 108 16.92 0.46 2.76
C LYS A 108 16.32 1.57 3.59
N ASN A 109 15.88 1.21 4.79
CA ASN A 109 15.48 2.21 5.78
C ASN A 109 16.72 2.89 6.40
N PRO A 110 16.56 3.91 7.26
CA PRO A 110 17.67 4.59 7.94
C PRO A 110 18.56 3.68 8.80
N HIS A 111 18.08 2.49 9.17
CA HIS A 111 18.87 1.47 9.87
C HIS A 111 19.67 0.56 8.94
N GLY A 112 19.62 0.80 7.63
CA GLY A 112 20.31 0.01 6.61
C GLY A 112 19.65 -1.34 6.32
N MET A 113 18.42 -1.58 6.81
CA MET A 113 17.70 -2.84 6.63
C MET A 113 16.79 -2.79 5.40
N THR A 114 16.78 -3.88 4.63
CA THR A 114 15.82 -4.14 3.56
C THR A 114 14.54 -4.81 4.08
N ALA A 115 13.52 -4.93 3.23
CA ALA A 115 12.32 -5.72 3.57
C ALA A 115 12.65 -7.20 3.88
N LEU A 116 13.62 -7.77 3.16
CA LEU A 116 14.10 -9.14 3.40
C LEU A 116 14.82 -9.27 4.75
N ASP A 117 15.65 -8.29 5.11
CA ASP A 117 16.35 -8.31 6.40
C ASP A 117 15.37 -8.27 7.56
N LEU A 118 14.34 -7.42 7.47
CA LEU A 118 13.26 -7.39 8.45
C LEU A 118 12.53 -8.74 8.52
N ALA A 119 12.14 -9.33 7.39
CA ALA A 119 11.49 -10.63 7.37
C ALA A 119 12.35 -11.73 8.05
N ARG A 120 13.68 -11.70 7.86
CA ARG A 120 14.63 -12.62 8.49
C ARG A 120 14.74 -12.40 9.99
N VAL A 121 14.96 -11.14 10.42
CA VAL A 121 15.11 -10.77 11.84
C VAL A 121 13.86 -11.16 12.64
N PHE A 122 12.67 -10.98 12.06
CA PHE A 122 11.40 -11.31 12.71
C PHE A 122 10.91 -12.74 12.42
N GLY A 123 11.73 -13.58 11.78
CA GLY A 123 11.44 -15.01 11.59
C GLY A 123 10.26 -15.32 10.67
N ARG A 124 9.91 -14.44 9.73
CA ARG A 124 8.80 -14.59 8.79
C ARG A 124 9.16 -15.53 7.64
N LYS A 125 9.24 -16.83 7.93
CA LYS A 125 9.75 -17.86 7.00
C LYS A 125 9.09 -17.84 5.62
N GLU A 126 7.76 -17.70 5.56
CA GLU A 126 7.02 -17.67 4.29
C GLU A 126 7.39 -16.44 3.45
N VAL A 127 7.41 -15.26 4.06
CA VAL A 127 7.86 -14.03 3.39
C VAL A 127 9.32 -14.14 2.98
N VAL A 128 10.19 -14.72 3.83
CA VAL A 128 11.60 -14.94 3.46
C VAL A 128 11.71 -15.85 2.25
N SER A 129 10.95 -16.95 2.18
CA SER A 129 10.91 -17.81 0.97
C SER A 129 10.46 -17.00 -0.23
N LEU A 130 9.33 -16.29 -0.11
CA LEU A 130 8.76 -15.49 -1.18
C LEU A 130 9.73 -14.46 -1.77
N LEU A 131 10.47 -13.78 -0.91
CA LEU A 131 11.45 -12.78 -1.31
C LEU A 131 12.78 -13.39 -1.78
N SER A 132 13.16 -14.57 -1.28
CA SER A 132 14.40 -15.27 -1.66
C SER A 132 14.27 -16.03 -2.98
N ASP A 133 13.07 -16.56 -3.27
CA ASP A 133 12.77 -17.31 -4.49
C ASP A 133 12.65 -16.39 -5.73
N ARG A 134 12.69 -15.07 -5.53
CA ARG A 134 12.61 -14.10 -6.60
C ARG A 134 14.01 -13.62 -6.99
N PRO A 135 14.47 -13.90 -8.22
CA PRO A 135 15.72 -13.34 -8.71
C PRO A 135 15.60 -11.81 -8.81
N ALA A 136 16.74 -11.12 -8.69
CA ALA A 136 16.87 -9.67 -8.87
C ALA A 136 16.36 -9.13 -10.22
N SER A 137 15.85 -9.98 -11.13
CA SER A 137 15.18 -9.59 -12.37
C SER A 137 13.71 -9.19 -12.20
N TRP A 138 13.08 -9.43 -11.04
CA TRP A 138 11.72 -8.93 -10.73
C TRP A 138 11.66 -7.41 -10.56
N THR A 139 12.82 -6.75 -10.43
CA THR A 139 12.96 -5.30 -10.43
C THR A 139 13.21 -4.75 -11.83
N ASP A 140 13.17 -5.57 -12.89
CA ASP A 140 13.18 -5.05 -14.26
C ASP A 140 11.95 -4.15 -14.44
N PRO A 141 12.15 -2.82 -14.54
CA PRO A 141 11.05 -1.87 -14.64
C PRO A 141 10.18 -2.17 -15.86
N MET A 142 10.75 -2.78 -16.90
CA MET A 142 10.02 -3.15 -18.12
C MET A 142 9.04 -4.30 -17.88
N GLU A 143 9.42 -5.36 -17.16
CA GLU A 143 8.52 -6.48 -16.91
C GLU A 143 7.39 -6.11 -15.94
N VAL A 144 7.70 -5.30 -14.93
CA VAL A 144 6.68 -4.70 -14.04
C VAL A 144 5.74 -3.81 -14.86
N ALA A 145 6.27 -2.95 -15.72
CA ALA A 145 5.45 -2.10 -16.59
C ALA A 145 4.56 -2.92 -17.53
N CYS A 146 5.08 -3.98 -18.17
CA CYS A 146 4.30 -4.86 -19.05
C CYS A 146 3.14 -5.53 -18.30
N ARG A 147 3.34 -5.99 -17.07
CA ARG A 147 2.26 -6.57 -16.25
C ARG A 147 1.22 -5.53 -15.85
N LEU A 148 1.65 -4.35 -15.42
CA LEU A 148 0.76 -3.25 -15.05
C LEU A 148 -0.08 -2.78 -16.25
N ILE A 149 0.54 -2.63 -17.42
CA ILE A 149 -0.15 -2.29 -18.68
C ILE A 149 -1.15 -3.38 -19.04
N SER A 150 -0.76 -4.65 -18.98
CA SER A 150 -1.65 -5.78 -19.31
C SER A 150 -2.87 -5.83 -18.37
N ARG A 151 -2.67 -5.58 -17.07
CA ARG A 151 -3.74 -5.53 -16.06
C ARG A 151 -4.68 -4.33 -16.24
N LYS A 152 -4.18 -3.18 -16.72
CA LYS A 152 -5.03 -2.04 -17.09
C LYS A 152 -5.86 -2.31 -18.35
N LEU A 153 -5.28 -2.97 -19.35
CA LEU A 153 -5.95 -3.30 -20.62
C LEU A 153 -6.97 -4.43 -20.47
N SER A 154 -6.78 -5.35 -19.52
CA SER A 154 -7.70 -6.48 -19.28
C SER A 154 -8.94 -6.11 -18.46
N ARG A 155 -9.03 -4.88 -17.94
CA ARG A 155 -10.21 -4.43 -17.18
C ARG A 155 -11.25 -3.89 -18.16
N PRO A 156 -12.51 -4.37 -18.12
CA PRO A 156 -13.58 -3.75 -18.88
C PRO A 156 -13.68 -2.29 -18.45
N THR A 157 -13.63 -1.37 -19.41
CA THR A 157 -13.98 0.02 -19.17
C THR A 157 -15.36 0.07 -18.52
N PRO A 158 -15.57 0.82 -17.42
CA PRO A 158 -16.92 1.07 -16.96
C PRO A 158 -17.67 1.71 -18.12
N GLU A 159 -18.67 1.01 -18.63
CA GLU A 159 -19.51 1.48 -19.73
C GLU A 159 -20.08 2.85 -19.37
N ALA A 160 -19.90 3.81 -20.30
CA ALA A 160 -20.36 5.18 -20.20
C ALA A 160 -21.87 5.31 -20.41
#